data_AF-A0A672P1Z4-F1
#
_entry.id   AF-A0A672P1Z4-F1
#
_cell.length_a   1.000
_cell.length_b   1.000
_cell.length_c   1.000
_cell.angle_alpha   90.00
_cell.angle_beta   90.00
_cell.angle_gamma   90.00
#
_symmetry.space_group_name_H-M   'P 1'
#
loop_
_entity.id
_entity.type
_entity.pdbx_description
1 polymer ?
#
loop_
_entity_poly.entity_id
_entity_poly.type
_entity_poly.pdbx_seq_one_letter_code
_entity_poly.pdbx_strand_id
1 'polypeptide(L)'
;ILNQLIPAKDQLKPAKDQLKPASHFDHKKFFDVVGLKALSAENVKLVFQALDVDASGFIEEEELKFVLKGFSADGRDLTDKETKAFLAAADKDGDGKIGIDEFEALVHE
;
A
#
# COMPACT_ATOMS: atom_id res chain seq x y z
N ILE A 1 9.79 10.99 -0.83
CA ILE A 1 9.00 11.02 -2.09
C ILE A 1 7.51 10.91 -1.77
N LEU A 2 7.06 9.89 -1.04
CA LEU A 2 5.63 9.69 -0.70
C LEU A 2 4.95 10.90 -0.02
N ASN A 3 5.61 11.56 0.95
CA ASN A 3 5.10 12.78 1.61
C ASN A 3 4.86 13.99 0.67
N GLN A 4 5.37 13.95 -0.57
CA GLN A 4 5.18 15.02 -1.57
C GLN A 4 4.06 14.68 -2.57
N LEU A 5 3.78 13.39 -2.78
CA LEU A 5 2.76 12.91 -3.72
C LEU A 5 1.38 12.80 -3.06
N ILE A 6 1.36 12.49 -1.77
CA ILE A 6 0.15 12.31 -1.00
C ILE A 6 -0.04 13.54 -0.10
N PRO A 7 -1.17 14.28 -0.20
CA PRO A 7 -1.39 15.47 0.60
C PRO A 7 -1.28 15.13 2.10
N ALA A 8 -0.31 15.77 2.75
CA ALA A 8 0.17 15.42 4.07
C ALA A 8 -0.92 15.40 5.16
N LYS A 9 -0.89 14.32 5.96
CA LYS A 9 -1.24 14.12 7.40
C LYS A 9 -2.57 14.63 7.98
N ASP A 10 -3.13 15.76 7.53
CA ASP A 10 -4.33 16.35 8.11
C ASP A 10 -5.65 15.78 7.56
N GLN A 11 -5.60 15.09 6.41
CA GLN A 11 -6.75 14.38 5.83
C GLN A 11 -6.85 12.91 6.28
N LEU A 12 -5.82 12.39 6.95
CA LEU A 12 -5.79 11.03 7.52
C LEU A 12 -6.52 10.90 8.87
N LYS A 13 -7.30 11.90 9.29
CA LYS A 13 -8.14 11.83 10.49
C LYS A 13 -9.05 10.57 10.54
N PRO A 14 -9.58 10.04 9.42
CA PRO A 14 -10.30 8.75 9.42
C PRO A 14 -9.39 7.50 9.43
N ALA A 15 -8.11 7.61 9.03
CA ALA A 15 -7.18 6.47 9.00
C ALA A 15 -6.73 6.02 10.41
N LYS A 16 -6.74 6.93 11.40
CA LYS A 16 -6.38 6.58 12.78
C LYS A 16 -7.28 5.52 13.42
N ASP A 17 -8.54 5.40 12.98
CA ASP A 17 -9.45 4.35 13.46
C ASP A 17 -9.23 3.00 12.75
N GLN A 18 -8.72 3.01 11.52
CA GLN A 18 -8.43 1.81 10.73
C GLN A 18 -7.06 1.19 11.05
N LEU A 19 -6.22 1.91 11.79
CA LEU A 19 -4.97 1.42 12.39
C LEU A 19 -5.21 0.63 13.69
N LYS A 20 -6.46 0.48 14.15
CA LYS A 20 -6.82 -0.31 15.34
C LYS A 20 -6.82 -1.83 15.03
N PRO A 21 -6.31 -2.68 15.94
CA PRO A 21 -6.09 -4.11 15.69
C PRO A 21 -7.35 -5.00 15.65
N ALA A 22 -8.56 -4.44 15.50
CA ALA A 22 -9.80 -5.19 15.77
C ALA A 22 -10.55 -5.68 14.53
N SER A 23 -10.26 -5.22 13.32
CA SER A 23 -10.94 -5.69 12.10
C SER A 23 -10.05 -5.46 10.89
N HIS A 24 -9.41 -6.54 10.43
CA HIS A 24 -8.79 -6.77 9.11
C HIS A 24 -8.43 -5.52 8.28
N PHE A 25 -7.13 -5.33 7.99
CA PHE A 25 -6.67 -4.34 7.02
C PHE A 25 -7.44 -4.42 5.68
N ASP A 26 -7.99 -3.29 5.24
CA ASP A 26 -8.77 -3.13 4.00
C ASP A 26 -7.99 -2.23 3.03
N HIS A 27 -7.32 -2.84 2.05
CA HIS A 27 -6.46 -2.14 1.09
C HIS A 27 -7.23 -1.11 0.25
N LYS A 28 -8.50 -1.39 -0.08
CA LYS A 28 -9.32 -0.48 -0.91
C LYS A 28 -9.63 0.80 -0.17
N LYS A 29 -10.06 0.69 1.09
CA LYS A 29 -10.29 1.86 1.96
C LYS A 29 -9.00 2.58 2.27
N PHE A 30 -7.91 1.83 2.48
CA PHE A 30 -6.61 2.44 2.72
C PHE A 30 -6.18 3.33 1.55
N PHE A 31 -6.24 2.83 0.31
CA PHE A 31 -5.90 3.60 -0.90
C PHE A 31 -6.77 4.82 -1.13
N ASP A 32 -8.06 4.73 -0.81
CA ASP A 32 -8.98 5.87 -0.84
C ASP A 32 -8.57 6.93 0.21
N VAL A 33 -8.34 6.53 1.45
CA VAL A 33 -8.02 7.44 2.56
C VAL A 33 -6.65 8.11 2.38
N VAL A 34 -5.65 7.41 1.85
CA VAL A 34 -4.35 8.03 1.55
C VAL A 34 -4.31 8.73 0.19
N GLY A 35 -5.42 8.78 -0.55
CA GLY A 35 -5.53 9.52 -1.81
C GLY A 35 -4.78 8.89 -2.99
N LEU A 36 -4.34 7.64 -2.88
CA LEU A 36 -3.68 6.91 -3.98
C LEU A 36 -4.57 6.83 -5.22
N LYS A 37 -5.89 6.66 -5.04
CA LYS A 37 -6.85 6.57 -6.15
C LYS A 37 -6.89 7.80 -7.04
N ALA A 38 -6.49 8.97 -6.52
CA ALA A 38 -6.51 10.24 -7.25
C ALA A 38 -5.18 10.54 -7.96
N LEU A 39 -4.16 9.69 -7.79
CA LEU A 39 -2.86 9.87 -8.43
C LEU A 39 -2.91 9.47 -9.91
N SER A 40 -2.05 10.08 -10.73
CA SER A 40 -1.77 9.61 -12.07
C SER A 40 -0.97 8.31 -12.03
N ALA A 41 -1.00 7.52 -13.11
CA ALA A 41 -0.18 6.32 -13.27
C ALA A 41 1.31 6.57 -12.97
N GLU A 42 1.85 7.71 -13.44
CA GLU A 42 3.24 8.11 -13.15
C GLU A 42 3.50 8.27 -11.65
N ASN A 43 2.56 8.89 -10.92
CA ASN A 43 2.69 9.07 -9.48
C ASN A 43 2.48 7.76 -8.72
N VAL A 44 1.56 6.89 -9.16
CA VAL A 44 1.39 5.53 -8.61
C VAL A 44 2.68 4.73 -8.76
N LYS A 45 3.36 4.84 -9.91
CA LYS A 45 4.67 4.23 -10.13
C LYS A 45 5.74 4.75 -9.17
N LEU A 46 5.75 6.05 -8.87
CA LEU A 46 6.66 6.61 -7.87
C LEU A 46 6.36 6.11 -6.45
N VAL A 47 5.09 5.80 -6.15
CA VAL A 47 4.73 5.16 -4.88
C VAL A 47 5.24 3.73 -4.85
N PHE A 48 4.99 2.95 -5.91
CA PHE A 48 5.48 1.58 -6.05
C PHE A 48 6.99 1.50 -5.81
N GLN A 49 7.77 2.34 -6.50
CA GLN A 49 9.23 2.41 -6.35
C GLN A 49 9.71 2.83 -4.95
N ALA A 50 8.85 3.45 -4.15
CA ALA A 50 9.18 3.80 -2.76
C ALA A 50 8.81 2.68 -1.78
N LEU A 51 7.99 1.71 -2.20
CA LEU A 51 7.61 0.53 -1.44
C LEU A 51 8.51 -0.68 -1.75
N ASP A 52 8.96 -0.79 -3.00
CA ASP A 52 10.04 -1.68 -3.45
C ASP A 52 11.38 -1.14 -2.92
N VAL A 53 11.76 -1.60 -1.72
CA VAL A 53 12.89 -1.10 -0.94
C VAL A 53 14.21 -1.61 -1.50
N ASP A 54 14.24 -2.86 -1.97
CA ASP A 54 15.45 -3.46 -2.54
C ASP A 54 15.63 -3.20 -4.05
N ALA A 55 14.63 -2.57 -4.68
CA ALA A 55 14.57 -2.25 -6.10
C ALA A 55 14.58 -3.48 -7.01
N SER A 56 13.94 -4.58 -6.57
CA SER A 56 13.77 -5.80 -7.36
C SER A 56 12.87 -5.60 -8.60
N GLY A 57 12.04 -4.56 -8.58
CA GLY A 57 10.96 -4.33 -9.54
C GLY A 57 9.63 -4.94 -9.12
N PHE A 58 9.54 -5.47 -7.89
CA PHE A 58 8.36 -6.08 -7.31
C PHE A 58 8.20 -5.65 -5.86
N ILE A 59 7.00 -5.78 -5.31
CA ILE A 59 6.79 -5.70 -3.85
C ILE A 59 6.62 -7.13 -3.33
N GLU A 60 7.60 -7.65 -2.61
CA GLU A 60 7.53 -8.99 -2.01
C GLU A 60 6.76 -9.00 -0.67
N GLU A 61 6.46 -10.20 -0.16
CA GLU A 61 5.73 -10.40 1.11
C GLU A 61 6.42 -9.67 2.29
N GLU A 62 7.75 -9.71 2.34
CA GLU A 62 8.56 -9.04 3.37
C GLU A 62 8.40 -7.53 3.35
N GLU A 63 8.31 -6.92 2.17
CA GLU A 63 8.13 -5.48 1.99
C GLU A 63 6.68 -5.06 2.22
N LEU A 64 5.75 -5.86 1.71
CA LEU A 64 4.31 -5.65 1.86
C LEU A 64 3.89 -5.63 3.34
N LYS A 65 4.57 -6.41 4.18
CA LYS A 65 4.35 -6.39 5.64
C LYS A 65 4.56 -5.01 6.26
N PHE A 66 5.45 -4.21 5.70
CA PHE A 66 5.78 -2.87 6.16
C PHE A 66 5.14 -1.76 5.33
N VAL A 67 4.22 -2.08 4.41
CA VAL A 67 3.63 -1.12 3.46
C VAL A 67 3.10 0.15 4.14
N LEU A 68 2.45 0.03 5.31
CA LEU A 68 1.90 1.17 6.05
C LEU A 68 2.98 2.16 6.51
N LYS A 69 4.20 1.67 6.78
CA LYS A 69 5.34 2.49 7.19
C LYS A 69 5.88 3.36 6.06
N GLY A 70 5.66 2.96 4.80
CA GLY A 70 5.94 3.82 3.64
C GLY A 70 5.11 5.11 3.66
N PHE A 71 3.87 5.05 4.15
CA PHE A 71 2.94 6.18 4.16
C PHE A 71 2.94 6.97 5.47
N SER A 72 3.26 6.32 6.60
CA SER A 72 3.33 6.95 7.91
C SER A 72 4.41 6.30 8.75
N ALA A 73 5.35 7.08 9.30
CA ALA A 73 6.39 6.56 10.19
C ALA A 73 5.84 5.80 11.41
N ASP A 74 4.62 6.14 11.85
CA ASP A 74 3.91 5.48 12.95
C ASP A 74 2.99 4.33 12.46
N GLY A 75 3.11 3.92 11.19
CA GLY A 75 2.38 2.80 10.63
C GLY A 75 2.76 1.50 11.35
N ARG A 76 1.75 0.71 11.73
CA ARG A 76 1.98 -0.64 12.26
C ARG A 76 2.41 -1.58 11.14
N ASP A 77 3.00 -2.71 11.53
CA ASP A 77 3.19 -3.81 10.61
C ASP A 77 1.85 -4.49 10.34
N LEU A 78 1.68 -5.00 9.12
CA LEU A 78 0.63 -5.95 8.84
C LEU A 78 0.94 -7.26 9.56
N THR A 79 -0.12 -7.91 10.05
CA THR A 79 0.00 -9.30 10.51
C THR A 79 0.19 -10.22 9.31
N ASP A 80 0.80 -11.39 9.49
CA ASP A 80 1.04 -12.33 8.38
C ASP A 80 -0.28 -12.71 7.65
N LYS A 81 -1.41 -12.75 8.38
CA LYS A 81 -2.73 -12.97 7.79
C LYS A 81 -3.18 -11.80 6.90
N GLU A 82 -2.90 -10.56 7.30
CA GLU A 82 -3.22 -9.37 6.51
C GLU A 82 -2.31 -9.25 5.31
N THR A 83 -1.00 -9.51 5.46
CA THR A 83 -0.04 -9.50 4.36
C THR A 83 -0.43 -10.52 3.29
N LYS A 84 -0.74 -11.76 3.69
CA LYS A 84 -1.19 -12.80 2.75
C LYS A 84 -2.52 -12.48 2.08
N ALA A 85 -3.46 -11.90 2.82
CA ALA A 85 -4.73 -11.48 2.24
C ALA A 85 -4.58 -10.31 1.25
N PHE A 86 -3.67 -9.39 1.54
CA PHE A 86 -3.31 -8.31 0.62
C PHE A 86 -2.65 -8.90 -0.62
N LEU A 87 -1.59 -9.69 -0.47
CA LEU A 87 -0.89 -10.32 -1.60
C LEU A 87 -1.86 -11.09 -2.49
N ALA A 88 -2.72 -11.94 -1.92
CA ALA A 88 -3.71 -12.69 -2.69
C ALA A 88 -4.75 -11.83 -3.42
N ALA A 89 -4.99 -10.60 -2.96
CA ALA A 89 -5.85 -9.65 -3.67
C ALA A 89 -5.11 -8.95 -4.82
N ALA A 90 -3.81 -8.74 -4.68
CA ALA A 90 -2.96 -8.01 -5.60
C ALA A 90 -2.38 -8.89 -6.73
N ASP A 91 -1.75 -9.99 -6.35
CA ASP A 91 -1.05 -10.95 -7.22
C ASP A 91 -2.06 -11.68 -8.14
N LYS A 92 -2.12 -11.26 -9.40
CA LYS A 92 -3.03 -11.79 -10.43
C LYS A 92 -2.37 -12.87 -11.27
N ASP A 93 -1.06 -12.83 -11.41
CA ASP A 93 -0.33 -13.81 -12.22
C ASP A 93 0.18 -15.02 -11.42
N GLY A 94 0.14 -14.95 -10.09
CA GLY A 94 0.45 -16.03 -9.15
C GLY A 94 1.95 -16.20 -8.89
N ASP A 95 2.76 -15.17 -9.11
CA ASP A 95 4.21 -15.22 -8.97
C ASP A 95 4.72 -14.97 -7.52
N GLY A 96 3.80 -14.70 -6.60
CA GLY A 96 4.05 -14.53 -5.17
C GLY A 96 4.55 -13.14 -4.76
N LYS A 97 4.52 -12.17 -5.69
CA LYS A 97 4.90 -10.78 -5.45
C LYS A 97 3.94 -9.86 -6.22
N ILE A 98 4.12 -8.55 -6.10
CA ILE A 98 3.23 -7.58 -6.76
C ILE A 98 4.04 -6.79 -7.78
N GLY A 99 3.70 -6.93 -9.06
CA GLY A 99 4.26 -6.12 -10.14
C GLY A 99 3.63 -4.74 -10.23
N ILE A 100 4.26 -3.83 -10.98
CA ILE A 100 3.75 -2.45 -11.15
C ILE A 100 2.34 -2.41 -11.75
N ASP A 101 2.06 -3.26 -12.75
CA ASP A 101 0.76 -3.30 -13.42
C ASP A 101 -0.35 -3.80 -12.46
N GLU A 102 -0.01 -4.75 -11.59
CA GLU A 102 -0.92 -5.27 -10.56
C GLU A 102 -1.17 -4.25 -9.46
N PHE A 103 -0.13 -3.53 -9.03
CA PHE A 103 -0.24 -2.45 -8.07
C PHE A 103 -1.12 -1.31 -8.59
N GLU A 104 -0.92 -0.91 -9.85
CA GLU A 104 -1.75 0.12 -10.50
C GLU A 104 -3.21 -0.33 -10.60
N ALA A 105 -3.45 -1.57 -11.03
CA ALA A 105 -4.79 -2.14 -11.08
C ALA A 105 -5.46 -2.17 -9.70
N LEU A 106 -4.71 -2.54 -8.65
CA LEU A 106 -5.22 -2.61 -7.28
C LEU A 106 -5.53 -1.23 -6.70
N VAL A 107 -4.72 -0.22 -7.01
CA VAL A 107 -4.96 1.16 -6.58
C VAL A 107 -6.27 1.70 -7.17
N HIS A 108 -6.57 1.38 -8.43
CA HIS A 108 -7.74 1.90 -9.14
C HIS A 108 -8.97 0.99 -9.13
N GLU A 109 -8.95 -0.12 -8.37
CA GLU A 109 -10.12 -1.00 -8.15
C GLU A 109 -11.24 -0.33 -7.34
#